data_AF-A0A8T1AE76-F1
#
_entry.id   AF-A0A8T1AE76-F1
#
_cell.length_a   1.000
_cell.length_b   1.000
_cell.length_c   1.000
_cell.angle_alpha   90.00
_cell.angle_beta   90.00
_cell.angle_gamma   90.00
#
_symmetry.space_group_name_H-M   'P 1'
#
loop_
_entity.id
_entity.type
_entity.pdbx_description
1 polymer ?
#
loop_
_entity_poly.entity_id
_entity_poly.type
_entity_poly.pdbx_seq_one_letter_code
_entity_poly.pdbx_strand_id
1 'polypeptide(L)'
;MLQLKARDLATQIYLDEGLFAASRSWRKRFLDANRLSLRRRTRHGQVTPDDARVVAEQFRKKVQEIIIEHKIIEIYNADQTAMNYEHLPTHTIDTTGTRTVGVRSCGKDKSHMTVMLLAASSGKMHALFVIFKQPPSRTPATEAFNHREQHGFGRTLWCSVKPTG
;
A
#
# COMPACT_ATOMS: atom_id res chain seq x y z
N MET A 1 9.05 -1.76 17.01
CA MET A 1 10.17 -2.73 16.99
C MET A 1 11.00 -2.69 18.28
N LEU A 2 11.65 -1.58 18.66
CA LEU A 2 12.47 -1.51 19.90
C LEU A 2 11.73 -1.95 21.18
N GLN A 3 10.49 -1.48 21.40
CA GLN A 3 9.72 -1.86 22.59
C GLN A 3 9.32 -3.34 22.61
N LEU A 4 9.11 -3.95 21.45
CA LEU A 4 8.80 -5.38 21.35
C LEU A 4 10.05 -6.19 21.69
N LYS A 5 11.18 -5.92 21.03
CA LYS A 5 12.46 -6.59 21.34
C LYS A 5 12.88 -6.45 22.79
N ALA A 6 12.66 -5.29 23.40
CA ALA A 6 12.99 -5.07 24.81
C ALA A 6 12.11 -5.88 25.75
N ARG A 7 10.83 -6.09 25.41
CA ARG A 7 9.93 -6.99 26.15
C ARG A 7 10.34 -8.45 25.95
N ASP A 8 10.61 -8.85 24.72
CA ASP A 8 11.06 -10.21 24.41
C ASP A 8 12.34 -10.56 25.19
N LEU A 9 13.30 -9.62 25.24
CA LEU A 9 14.52 -9.79 26.03
C LEU A 9 14.22 -9.84 27.53
N ALA A 10 13.31 -9.00 28.04
CA ALA A 10 12.91 -9.02 29.44
C ALA A 10 12.32 -10.39 29.84
N THR A 11 11.49 -10.97 28.98
CA THR A 11 10.98 -12.35 29.16
C THR A 11 12.11 -13.37 29.13
N GLN A 12 13.08 -13.26 28.21
CA GLN A 12 14.21 -14.19 28.12
C GLN A 12 15.13 -14.17 29.35
N ILE A 13 15.26 -13.03 30.02
CA ILE A 13 16.04 -12.89 31.25
C ILE A 13 15.19 -13.07 32.52
N TYR A 14 13.96 -13.58 32.39
CA TYR A 14 13.04 -13.86 33.48
C TYR A 14 12.76 -12.65 34.40
N LEU A 15 12.61 -11.46 33.81
CA LEU A 15 12.09 -10.30 34.54
C LEU A 15 10.60 -10.51 34.83
N ASP A 16 10.21 -10.38 36.09
CA ASP A 16 8.81 -10.47 36.51
C ASP A 16 7.92 -9.48 35.77
N GLU A 17 6.69 -9.91 35.49
CA GLU A 17 5.66 -9.06 34.90
C GLU A 17 5.41 -7.84 35.79
N GLY A 18 5.69 -6.65 35.25
CA GLY A 18 5.53 -5.37 35.95
C GLY A 18 6.85 -4.67 36.33
N LEU A 19 7.98 -5.38 36.39
CA LEU A 19 9.29 -4.77 36.70
C LEU A 19 9.85 -3.95 35.55
N PHE A 20 9.54 -4.32 34.31
CA PHE A 20 9.98 -3.62 33.12
C PHE A 20 8.82 -3.22 32.21
N ALA A 21 8.53 -1.93 32.19
CA ALA A 21 7.66 -1.34 31.18
C ALA A 21 8.54 -0.73 30.08
N ALA A 22 8.55 -1.35 28.89
CA ALA A 22 9.05 -0.76 27.65
C ALA A 22 8.20 0.46 27.21
N SER A 23 8.08 1.44 28.09
CA SER A 23 7.21 2.60 28.01
C SER A 23 7.74 3.63 27.02
N ARG A 24 6.93 4.64 26.69
CA ARG A 24 7.36 5.75 25.81
C ARG A 24 8.53 6.54 26.41
N SER A 25 8.51 6.77 27.73
CA SER A 25 9.57 7.49 28.46
C SER A 25 10.86 6.68 28.53
N TRP A 26 10.77 5.37 28.81
CA TRP A 26 11.91 4.46 28.71
C TRP A 26 12.50 4.48 27.29
N ARG A 27 11.66 4.34 26.26
CA ARG A 27 12.10 4.34 24.86
C ARG A 27 12.85 5.63 24.52
N LYS A 28 12.33 6.79 24.92
CA LYS A 28 12.98 8.08 24.70
C LYS A 28 14.35 8.12 25.38
N ARG A 29 14.41 7.82 26.68
CA ARG A 29 15.67 7.82 27.45
C ARG A 29 16.69 6.82 26.90
N PHE A 30 16.25 5.64 26.49
CA PHE A 30 17.10 4.63 25.87
C PHE A 30 17.73 5.16 24.58
N LEU A 31 16.95 5.80 23.73
CA LEU A 31 17.45 6.38 22.49
C LEU A 31 18.45 7.51 22.78
N ASP A 32 18.11 8.43 23.68
CA ASP A 32 18.97 9.56 24.05
C ASP A 32 20.30 9.08 24.64
N ALA A 33 20.27 8.13 25.58
CA ALA A 33 21.46 7.57 26.23
C ALA A 33 22.41 6.87 25.25
N ASN A 34 21.87 6.24 24.20
CA ASN A 34 22.64 5.53 23.20
C ASN A 34 22.93 6.36 21.94
N ARG A 35 22.67 7.69 21.97
CA ARG A 35 22.81 8.60 20.82
C ARG A 35 22.08 8.09 19.57
N LEU A 36 20.88 7.55 19.76
CA LEU A 36 19.98 7.07 18.72
C LEU A 36 18.82 8.04 18.54
N SER A 37 18.24 8.07 17.35
CA SER A 37 17.08 8.90 17.04
C SER A 37 16.06 8.12 16.21
N LEU A 38 14.77 8.44 16.41
CA LEU A 38 13.71 7.99 15.52
C LEU A 38 13.71 8.85 14.26
N ARG A 39 13.87 8.20 13.11
CA ARG A 39 13.88 8.85 11.80
C ARG A 39 12.64 8.42 11.05
N ARG A 40 12.00 9.36 10.38
CA ARG A 40 10.83 9.14 9.54
C ARG A 40 11.21 9.48 8.10
N ARG A 41 10.69 8.72 7.14
CA ARG A 41 10.78 9.11 5.73
C ARG A 41 10.13 10.48 5.54
N THR A 42 10.86 11.43 4.96
CA THR A 42 10.31 12.71 4.52
C THR A 42 9.30 12.46 3.40
N ARG A 43 8.09 13.00 3.53
CA ARG A 43 7.00 12.79 2.57
C ARG A 43 7.23 13.66 1.34
N HIS A 44 7.12 13.09 0.14
CA HIS A 44 6.77 13.85 -1.05
C HIS A 44 5.25 14.07 -1.04
N GLY A 45 4.83 15.32 -0.84
CA GLY A 45 3.46 15.74 -1.11
C GLY A 45 3.33 16.11 -2.59
N GLN A 46 2.21 15.74 -3.21
CA GLN A 46 1.77 16.42 -4.42
C GLN A 46 1.13 17.73 -4.00
N VAL A 47 1.50 18.83 -4.64
CA VAL A 47 0.84 20.11 -4.46
C VAL A 47 -0.52 20.03 -5.16
N THR A 48 -1.59 20.27 -4.43
CA THR A 48 -2.93 20.35 -5.00
C THR A 48 -3.04 21.64 -5.82
N PRO A 49 -3.48 21.59 -7.08
CA PRO A 49 -3.70 22.79 -7.89
C PRO A 49 -4.76 23.71 -7.28
N ASP A 50 -4.60 25.02 -7.45
CA ASP A 50 -5.51 26.04 -6.87
C ASP A 50 -6.95 25.94 -7.41
N ASP A 51 -7.12 25.41 -8.62
CA ASP A 51 -8.41 25.24 -9.30
C ASP A 51 -9.10 23.90 -9.00
N ALA A 52 -8.44 22.99 -8.26
CA ALA A 52 -8.93 21.64 -8.02
C ALA A 52 -10.35 21.61 -7.40
N ARG A 53 -10.68 22.60 -6.56
CA ARG A 53 -12.02 22.72 -5.96
C ARG A 53 -13.09 23.01 -7.01
N VAL A 54 -12.81 23.92 -7.94
CA VAL A 54 -13.76 24.32 -8.99
C VAL A 54 -14.00 23.16 -9.94
N VAL A 55 -12.94 22.46 -10.35
CA VAL A 55 -13.02 21.26 -11.20
C VAL A 55 -13.87 20.18 -10.51
N ALA A 56 -13.64 19.92 -9.22
CA ALA A 56 -14.40 18.94 -8.46
C ALA A 56 -15.90 19.30 -8.33
N GLU A 57 -16.23 20.58 -8.16
CA GLU A 57 -17.63 21.05 -8.10
C GLU A 57 -18.34 20.90 -9.44
N GLN A 58 -17.69 21.28 -10.55
CA GLN A 58 -18.25 21.11 -11.90
C GLN A 58 -18.47 19.63 -12.22
N PHE A 59 -17.51 18.78 -11.88
CA PHE A 59 -17.63 17.33 -12.05
C PHE A 59 -18.81 16.77 -11.26
N ARG A 60 -18.94 17.16 -9.98
CA ARG A 60 -20.04 16.70 -9.12
C ARG A 60 -21.41 17.07 -9.68
N LYS A 61 -21.58 18.31 -10.17
CA LYS A 61 -22.84 18.75 -10.79
C LYS A 61 -23.20 17.91 -12.01
N LYS A 62 -22.23 17.72 -12.92
CA LYS A 62 -22.43 16.90 -14.12
C LYS A 62 -22.81 15.46 -13.80
N VAL A 63 -22.17 14.85 -12.79
CA VAL A 63 -22.51 13.50 -12.34
C VAL A 63 -23.94 13.43 -11.79
N GLN A 64 -24.36 14.43 -11.00
CA GLN A 64 -25.73 14.51 -10.48
C GLN A 64 -26.79 14.63 -11.58
N GLU A 65 -26.53 15.45 -12.59
CA GLU A 65 -27.42 15.59 -13.76
C GLU A 65 -27.60 14.25 -14.47
N ILE A 66 -26.50 13.53 -14.73
CA ILE A 66 -26.53 12.19 -15.36
C ILE A 66 -27.35 11.19 -14.51
N ILE A 67 -27.15 11.19 -13.19
CA ILE A 67 -27.88 10.30 -12.28
C ILE A 67 -29.39 10.52 -12.39
N ILE A 68 -29.83 11.78 -12.41
CA ILE A 68 -31.25 12.15 -12.50
C ILE A 68 -31.81 11.77 -13.88
N GLU A 69 -31.14 12.19 -14.95
CA GLU A 69 -31.56 11.97 -16.33
C GLU A 69 -31.74 10.47 -16.64
N HIS A 70 -30.77 9.66 -16.23
CA HIS A 70 -30.74 8.23 -16.54
C HIS A 70 -31.40 7.37 -15.45
N LYS A 71 -31.97 8.00 -14.40
CA LYS A 71 -32.58 7.32 -13.24
C LYS A 71 -31.64 6.26 -12.65
N ILE A 72 -30.35 6.60 -12.50
CA ILE A 72 -29.35 5.69 -11.97
C ILE A 72 -29.64 5.44 -10.49
N ILE A 73 -29.94 4.17 -10.17
CA ILE A 73 -30.25 3.75 -8.79
C ILE A 73 -29.01 3.31 -8.01
N GLU A 74 -27.94 2.93 -8.70
CA GLU A 74 -26.72 2.42 -8.09
C GLU A 74 -25.50 2.84 -8.90
N ILE A 75 -24.47 3.32 -8.20
CA ILE A 75 -23.21 3.76 -8.80
C ILE A 75 -22.10 2.88 -8.25
N TYR A 76 -21.25 2.40 -9.14
CA TYR A 76 -20.11 1.58 -8.79
C TYR A 76 -18.83 2.39 -8.96
N ASN A 77 -18.06 2.57 -7.88
CA ASN A 77 -16.70 3.06 -7.95
C ASN A 77 -15.75 1.88 -8.04
N ALA A 78 -14.96 1.84 -9.12
CA ALA A 78 -13.94 0.84 -9.33
C ALA A 78 -12.57 1.51 -9.40
N ASP A 79 -11.60 1.00 -8.65
CA ASP A 79 -10.23 1.51 -8.69
C ASP A 79 -9.20 0.39 -8.56
N GLN A 80 -8.05 0.57 -9.19
CA GLN A 80 -6.92 -0.35 -9.10
C GLN A 80 -5.88 0.21 -8.13
N THR A 81 -5.54 -0.56 -7.11
CA THR A 81 -4.51 -0.17 -6.15
C THR A 81 -3.40 -1.22 -6.06
N ALA A 82 -2.17 -0.75 -5.88
CA ALA A 82 -1.02 -1.63 -5.67
C ALA A 82 -0.96 -2.06 -4.20
N MET A 83 -1.07 -3.36 -3.95
CA MET A 83 -0.81 -3.97 -2.66
C MET A 83 0.62 -4.51 -2.65
N ASN A 84 1.50 -3.81 -1.94
CA ASN A 84 2.92 -4.19 -1.86
C ASN A 84 3.09 -5.49 -1.05
N TYR A 85 3.99 -6.37 -1.49
CA TYR A 85 4.33 -7.59 -0.71
C TYR A 85 5.11 -7.26 0.56
N GLU A 86 5.82 -6.13 0.56
CA GLU A 86 6.59 -5.67 1.70
C GLU A 86 6.16 -4.25 2.11
N HIS A 87 5.70 -4.12 3.34
CA HIS A 87 5.49 -2.82 3.95
C HIS A 87 6.72 -2.41 4.75
N LEU A 88 7.52 -1.51 4.19
CA LEU A 88 8.66 -0.95 4.91
C LEU A 88 8.18 -0.12 6.11
N PRO A 89 8.81 -0.27 7.29
CA PRO A 89 8.45 0.52 8.45
C PRO A 89 8.65 2.00 8.18
N THR A 90 7.65 2.81 8.55
CA THR A 90 7.69 4.27 8.36
C THR A 90 8.73 4.95 9.27
N HIS A 91 9.14 4.27 10.34
CA HIS A 91 10.08 4.74 11.33
C HIS A 91 11.25 3.76 11.49
N THR A 92 12.45 4.29 11.41
CA THR A 92 13.71 3.56 11.66
C THR A 92 14.45 4.22 12.81
N ILE A 93 15.17 3.42 13.60
CA ILE A 93 16.06 3.91 14.65
C ILE A 93 17.47 3.85 14.09
N ASP A 94 18.19 4.97 14.14
CA ASP A 94 19.57 5.08 13.67
C ASP A 94 20.35 6.06 14.56
N THR A 95 21.67 6.06 14.46
CA THR A 95 22.56 6.98 15.16
C THR A 95 22.19 8.43 14.87
N THR A 96 22.12 9.24 15.91
CA THR A 96 21.87 10.67 15.81
C THR A 96 22.98 11.33 15.01
N GLY A 97 22.61 12.10 13.98
CA GLY A 97 23.55 12.77 13.07
C GLY A 97 23.86 12.00 11.78
N THR A 98 23.40 10.76 11.64
CA THR A 98 23.57 10.00 10.39
C THR A 98 22.89 10.71 9.21
N ARG A 99 23.66 10.97 8.15
CA ARG A 99 23.17 11.63 6.92
C ARG A 99 22.17 10.77 6.15
N THR A 100 22.44 9.47 6.04
CA THR A 100 21.65 8.52 5.26
C THR A 100 21.29 7.32 6.12
N VAL A 101 19.98 7.08 6.30
CA VAL A 101 19.46 5.96 7.09
C VAL A 101 19.08 4.82 6.15
N GLY A 102 19.73 3.67 6.30
CA GLY A 102 19.38 2.45 5.58
C GLY A 102 18.12 1.82 6.18
N VAL A 103 17.09 1.59 5.37
CA VAL A 103 15.93 0.78 5.77
C VAL A 103 16.17 -0.64 5.29
N ARG A 104 16.14 -1.62 6.20
CA ARG A 104 16.20 -3.03 5.81
C ARG A 104 14.94 -3.37 5.01
N SER A 105 15.17 -3.92 3.83
CA SER A 105 14.16 -4.39 2.89
C SER A 105 14.49 -5.82 2.52
N CYS A 106 13.48 -6.64 2.26
CA CYS A 106 13.59 -7.98 1.68
C CYS A 106 13.88 -7.92 0.17
N GLY A 107 14.09 -6.73 -0.39
CA GLY A 107 14.34 -6.53 -1.82
C GLY A 107 13.07 -6.64 -2.67
N LYS A 108 11.90 -6.62 -2.04
CA LYS A 108 10.57 -6.70 -2.69
C LYS A 108 9.72 -5.47 -2.46
N ASP A 109 10.34 -4.36 -2.08
CA ASP A 109 9.70 -3.05 -1.86
C ASP A 109 8.96 -2.54 -3.10
N LYS A 110 9.41 -2.91 -4.30
CA LYS A 110 8.75 -2.59 -5.58
C LYS A 110 7.80 -3.67 -6.08
N SER A 111 7.83 -4.86 -5.48
CA SER A 111 6.94 -5.94 -5.85
C SER A 111 5.57 -5.70 -5.21
N HIS A 112 4.53 -5.74 -6.03
CA HIS A 112 3.15 -5.60 -5.61
C HIS A 112 2.25 -6.56 -6.41
N MET A 113 1.09 -6.85 -5.84
CA MET A 113 -0.05 -7.33 -6.59
C MET A 113 -0.99 -6.16 -6.88
N THR A 114 -1.75 -6.25 -7.96
CA THR A 114 -2.78 -5.26 -8.28
C THR A 114 -4.09 -5.76 -7.69
N VAL A 115 -4.72 -4.94 -6.85
CA VAL A 115 -6.03 -5.23 -6.28
C VAL A 115 -7.03 -4.28 -6.93
N MET A 116 -8.05 -4.81 -7.58
CA MET A 116 -9.19 -4.02 -8.00
C MET A 116 -10.26 -4.04 -6.91
N LEU A 117 -10.64 -2.84 -6.48
CA LEU A 117 -11.68 -2.58 -5.51
C LEU A 117 -12.93 -2.15 -6.25
N LEU A 118 -14.08 -2.69 -5.86
CA LEU A 118 -15.38 -2.30 -6.39
C LEU A 118 -16.33 -2.04 -5.23
N ALA A 119 -16.82 -0.80 -5.15
CA ALA A 119 -17.72 -0.35 -4.10
C ALA A 119 -18.97 0.27 -4.71
N ALA A 120 -20.14 -0.14 -4.25
CA ALA A 120 -21.41 0.43 -4.66
C ALA A 120 -21.77 1.65 -3.79
N SER A 121 -22.58 2.57 -4.34
CA SER A 121 -23.12 3.74 -3.64
C SER A 121 -24.00 3.38 -2.44
N SER A 122 -24.51 2.14 -2.39
CA SER A 122 -25.21 1.56 -1.25
C SER A 122 -24.29 1.25 -0.05
N GLY A 123 -22.97 1.39 -0.21
CA GLY A 123 -21.97 1.01 0.79
C GLY A 123 -21.52 -0.45 0.67
N LYS A 124 -22.09 -1.22 -0.26
CA LYS A 124 -21.69 -2.62 -0.49
C LYS A 124 -20.30 -2.67 -1.11
N MET A 125 -19.41 -3.40 -0.45
CA MET A 125 -18.10 -3.76 -0.98
C MET A 125 -18.20 -5.11 -1.69
N HIS A 126 -17.73 -5.17 -2.94
CA HIS A 126 -17.68 -6.42 -3.69
C HIS A 126 -16.38 -7.17 -3.38
N ALA A 127 -16.36 -8.46 -3.74
CA ALA A 127 -15.17 -9.28 -3.57
C ALA A 127 -13.97 -8.64 -4.27
N LEU A 128 -12.81 -8.65 -3.59
CA LEU A 128 -11.57 -8.16 -4.16
C LEU A 128 -11.19 -8.97 -5.38
N PHE A 129 -10.81 -8.28 -6.45
CA PHE A 129 -10.21 -8.93 -7.61
C PHE A 129 -8.71 -8.72 -7.57
N VAL A 130 -7.96 -9.78 -7.27
CA VAL A 130 -6.52 -9.72 -7.06
C VAL A 130 -5.81 -10.28 -8.29
N ILE A 131 -4.97 -9.45 -8.91
CA ILE A 131 -4.14 -9.80 -10.05
C ILE A 131 -2.68 -9.91 -9.60
N PHE A 132 -2.14 -11.11 -9.72
CA PHE A 132 -0.72 -11.37 -9.51
C PHE A 132 0.05 -11.11 -10.81
N LYS A 133 1.15 -10.37 -10.69
CA LYS A 133 2.06 -10.15 -11.83
C LYS A 133 2.70 -11.49 -12.23
N GLN A 134 2.61 -11.81 -13.51
CA GLN A 134 3.27 -12.99 -14.08
C GLN A 134 4.62 -12.59 -14.68
N PRO A 135 5.63 -13.48 -14.62
CA PRO A 135 6.84 -13.28 -15.42
C PRO A 135 6.49 -13.36 -16.92
N PRO A 136 7.23 -12.64 -17.78
CA PRO A 136 7.06 -12.75 -19.21
C PRO A 136 7.33 -14.18 -19.68
N SER A 137 6.71 -14.56 -20.79
CA SER A 137 6.97 -15.85 -21.43
C SER A 137 8.44 -15.94 -21.86
N ARG A 138 9.05 -17.10 -21.63
CA ARG A 138 10.41 -17.39 -22.13
C ARG A 138 10.46 -17.53 -23.65
N THR A 139 9.33 -17.82 -24.28
CA THR A 139 9.19 -17.95 -25.73
C THR A 139 8.77 -16.60 -26.32
N PRO A 140 9.62 -15.94 -27.13
CA PRO A 140 9.35 -14.59 -27.64
C PRO A 140 8.06 -14.47 -28.47
N ALA A 141 7.76 -15.48 -29.29
CA ALA A 141 6.53 -15.51 -30.08
C ALA A 141 5.27 -15.52 -29.19
N THR A 142 5.30 -16.29 -28.11
CA THR A 142 4.22 -16.32 -27.11
C THR A 142 4.13 -15.00 -26.35
N GLU A 143 5.26 -14.38 -26.03
CA GLU A 143 5.26 -13.07 -25.34
C GLU A 143 4.65 -11.98 -26.23
N ALA A 144 5.03 -11.93 -27.51
CA ALA A 144 4.45 -11.00 -28.48
C ALA A 144 2.95 -11.22 -28.65
N PHE A 145 2.51 -12.48 -28.67
CA PHE A 145 1.09 -12.84 -28.69
C PHE A 145 0.36 -12.39 -27.41
N ASN A 146 0.90 -12.66 -26.22
CA ASN A 146 0.31 -12.25 -24.94
C ASN A 146 0.12 -10.74 -24.89
N HIS A 147 1.13 -9.97 -25.31
CA HIS A 147 1.04 -8.51 -25.34
C HIS A 147 -0.02 -7.99 -26.30
N ARG A 148 -0.13 -8.60 -27.49
CA ARG A 148 -1.06 -8.15 -28.53
C ARG A 148 -2.51 -8.57 -28.25
N GLU A 149 -2.71 -9.83 -27.90
CA GLU A 149 -4.03 -10.47 -27.86
C GLU A 149 -4.57 -10.70 -26.45
N GLN A 150 -3.72 -10.60 -25.42
CA GLN A 150 -4.08 -10.89 -24.02
C GLN A 150 -3.73 -9.73 -23.07
N HIS A 151 -3.54 -8.53 -23.61
CA HIS A 151 -3.16 -7.32 -22.84
C HIS A 151 -1.94 -7.52 -21.92
N GLY A 152 -1.01 -8.39 -22.31
CA GLY A 152 0.18 -8.73 -21.53
C GLY A 152 -0.04 -9.78 -20.44
N PHE A 153 -1.24 -10.33 -20.31
CA PHE A 153 -1.49 -11.47 -19.42
C PHE A 153 -1.04 -12.77 -20.09
N GLY A 154 -0.48 -13.69 -19.31
CA GLY A 154 -0.17 -15.03 -19.79
C GLY A 154 -1.44 -15.86 -19.94
N ARG A 155 -1.38 -16.88 -20.81
CA ARG A 155 -2.52 -17.77 -21.15
C ARG A 155 -3.39 -18.18 -19.97
N THR A 156 -2.81 -18.69 -18.88
CA THR A 156 -3.58 -19.19 -17.73
C THR A 156 -4.35 -18.09 -17.02
N LEU A 157 -3.70 -16.94 -16.81
CA LEU A 157 -4.34 -15.80 -16.16
C LEU A 157 -5.39 -15.20 -17.11
N TRP A 158 -5.06 -15.05 -18.39
CA TRP A 158 -6.00 -14.59 -19.41
C TRP A 158 -7.30 -15.41 -19.44
N CYS A 159 -7.21 -16.74 -19.38
CA CYS A 159 -8.40 -17.59 -19.31
C CYS A 159 -9.31 -17.30 -18.10
N SER A 160 -8.73 -16.80 -17.00
CA SER A 160 -9.46 -16.49 -15.76
C SER A 160 -9.99 -15.05 -15.71
N VAL A 161 -9.35 -14.12 -16.42
CA VAL A 161 -9.65 -12.67 -16.32
C VAL A 161 -10.27 -12.08 -17.59
N LYS A 162 -10.27 -12.81 -18.71
CA LYS A 162 -10.89 -12.32 -19.95
C LYS A 162 -12.38 -12.05 -19.72
N PRO A 163 -12.95 -11.01 -20.35
CA PRO A 163 -14.39 -10.78 -20.29
C PRO A 163 -15.14 -12.02 -20.76
N THR A 164 -16.05 -12.53 -19.94
CA THR A 164 -17.09 -13.45 -20.39
C THR A 164 -18.15 -12.58 -21.08
N GLY A 165 -18.16 -12.60 -22.41
CA GLY A 165 -19.23 -11.99 -23.20
C GLY A 165 -20.56 -12.71 -23.02
#